data_AF-A0A7S2BXQ1-F1
#
_entry.id   AF-A0A7S2BXQ1-F1
#
_cell.length_a   1.000
_cell.length_b   1.000
_cell.length_c   1.000
_cell.angle_alpha   90.00
_cell.angle_beta   90.00
_cell.angle_gamma   90.00
#
_symmetry.space_group_name_H-M   'P 1'
#
loop_
_entity.id
_entity.type
_entity.pdbx_description
1 polymer ?
#
loop_
_entity_poly.entity_id
_entity_poly.type
_entity_poly.pdbx_seq_one_letter_code
_entity_poly.pdbx_strand_id
1 'polypeptide(L)'
;AVMMAESSSSSSSSEHDLEPADAAMATRPAPQLSAQDVVRCQLTALQRGDVFRCFKFASPSNKRATGPLDNFERMIKENQVYNKLLYAASFEITSALQLEENKWRCRVRIKPAG
;
A
#
# COMPACT_ATOMS: atom_id res chain seq x y z
N ALA A 1 7.23 -8.18 -4.10
CA ALA A 1 7.46 -6.72 -4.17
C ALA A 1 7.61 -6.19 -2.74
N VAL A 2 8.46 -5.19 -2.51
CA VAL A 2 8.55 -4.51 -1.21
C VAL A 2 7.75 -3.21 -1.34
N MET A 3 6.68 -3.05 -0.55
CA MET A 3 5.97 -1.77 -0.44
C MET A 3 6.49 -1.01 0.77
N MET A 4 6.82 0.26 0.55
CA MET A 4 7.25 1.20 1.58
C MET A 4 6.07 2.11 1.91
N ALA A 5 5.71 2.20 3.19
CA ALA A 5 4.74 3.14 3.71
C ALA A 5 5.46 4.09 4.68
N GLU A 6 5.18 5.39 4.56
CA GLU A 6 5.67 6.41 5.47
C GLU A 6 4.47 7.11 6.11
N SER A 7 4.45 7.18 7.44
CA SER A 7 3.40 7.85 8.21
C SER A 7 3.82 9.29 8.49
N SER A 8 2.87 10.24 8.45
CA SER A 8 3.12 11.63 8.87
C SER A 8 2.53 11.83 10.26
N SER A 9 3.38 12.01 11.26
CA SER A 9 2.97 12.13 12.67
C SER A 9 2.35 13.49 12.99
N SER A 10 1.19 13.45 13.67
CA SER A 10 0.78 14.45 14.65
C SER A 10 0.02 13.71 15.75
N SER A 11 0.49 13.89 16.99
CA SER A 11 0.18 13.09 18.18
C SER A 11 -1.30 13.16 18.60
N SER A 12 -1.91 12.00 18.84
CA SER A 12 -2.66 11.73 20.09
C SER A 12 -3.11 10.27 20.15
N SER A 13 -2.98 9.71 21.35
CA SER A 13 -3.16 8.31 21.72
C SER A 13 -4.55 7.76 21.41
N SER A 14 -4.60 6.58 20.78
CA SER A 14 -5.59 5.49 20.94
C SER A 14 -5.24 4.40 19.92
N GLU A 15 -4.57 3.33 20.33
CA GLU A 15 -4.36 2.12 19.53
C GLU A 15 -5.69 1.38 19.37
N HIS A 16 -6.59 1.92 18.55
CA HIS A 16 -7.67 1.12 17.96
C HIS A 16 -7.12 0.57 16.66
N ASP A 17 -6.64 -0.67 16.69
CA ASP A 17 -6.45 -1.46 15.47
C ASP A 17 -7.77 -1.43 14.70
N LEU A 18 -7.79 -0.70 13.59
CA LEU A 18 -8.90 -0.75 12.66
C LEU A 18 -9.03 -2.20 12.20
N GLU A 19 -10.23 -2.76 12.32
CA GLU A 19 -10.50 -4.10 11.78
C GLU A 19 -10.02 -4.14 10.31
N PRO A 20 -9.36 -5.23 9.86
CA PRO A 20 -8.73 -5.27 8.54
C PRO A 20 -9.67 -4.94 7.38
N ALA A 21 -10.97 -5.23 7.55
CA ALA A 21 -12.02 -4.92 6.60
C ALA A 21 -12.28 -3.40 6.49
N ASP A 22 -12.28 -2.69 7.62
CA ASP A 22 -12.52 -1.25 7.68
C ASP A 22 -11.34 -0.47 7.09
N ALA A 23 -10.12 -0.91 7.40
CA ALA A 23 -8.90 -0.38 6.79
C ALA A 23 -8.97 -0.49 5.25
N ALA A 24 -9.32 -1.67 4.72
CA ALA A 24 -9.38 -1.90 3.27
C ALA A 24 -10.43 -1.03 2.54
N MET A 25 -11.43 -0.49 3.26
CA MET A 25 -12.45 0.40 2.69
C MET A 25 -12.02 1.88 2.65
N ALA A 26 -10.91 2.25 3.31
CA ALA A 26 -10.43 3.63 3.30
C ALA A 26 -10.21 4.16 1.88
N THR A 27 -10.62 5.39 1.63
CA THR A 27 -10.56 6.05 0.31
C THR A 27 -9.36 6.99 0.16
N ARG A 28 -8.72 7.35 1.28
CA ARG A 28 -7.54 8.23 1.37
C ARG A 28 -6.68 7.83 2.58
N PRO A 29 -5.37 8.15 2.57
CA PRO A 29 -4.54 8.00 3.77
C PRO A 29 -5.08 8.87 4.91
N ALA A 30 -4.97 8.38 6.15
CA ALA A 30 -5.40 9.07 7.35
C ALA A 30 -4.46 8.73 8.52
N PRO A 31 -4.23 9.63 9.50
CA PRO A 31 -3.25 9.43 10.57
C PRO A 31 -3.48 8.18 11.43
N GLN A 32 -4.73 7.75 11.55
CA GLN A 32 -5.11 6.55 12.30
C GLN A 32 -4.78 5.23 11.57
N LEU A 33 -4.37 5.28 10.30
CA LEU A 33 -3.98 4.07 9.57
C LEU A 33 -2.56 3.67 9.95
N SER A 34 -2.39 2.42 10.36
CA SER A 34 -1.06 1.84 10.51
C SER A 34 -0.37 1.71 9.15
N ALA A 35 0.95 1.54 9.15
CA ALA A 35 1.69 1.24 7.93
C ALA A 35 1.18 -0.04 7.24
N GLN A 36 0.71 -1.02 8.01
CA GLN A 36 0.10 -2.24 7.49
C GLN A 36 -1.23 -1.96 6.80
N ASP A 37 -2.06 -1.08 7.37
CA ASP A 37 -3.35 -0.70 6.79
C ASP A 37 -3.17 0.08 5.49
N VAL A 38 -2.18 0.97 5.43
CA VAL A 38 -1.82 1.66 4.18
C VAL A 38 -1.43 0.66 3.10
N VAL A 39 -0.59 -0.33 3.42
CA VAL A 39 -0.20 -1.38 2.47
C VAL A 39 -1.38 -2.27 2.09
N ARG A 40 -2.27 -2.59 3.04
CA ARG A 40 -3.51 -3.34 2.78
C ARG A 40 -4.41 -2.58 1.79
N CYS A 41 -4.61 -1.28 1.99
CA CYS A 41 -5.36 -0.42 1.05
C CYS A 41 -4.75 -0.46 -0.36
N GLN A 42 -3.42 -0.33 -0.47
CA GLN A 42 -2.72 -0.37 -1.75
C GLN A 42 -2.90 -1.73 -2.46
N LEU A 43 -2.74 -2.84 -1.74
CA LEU A 43 -2.88 -4.19 -2.30
C LEU A 43 -4.33 -4.52 -2.67
N THR A 44 -5.31 -4.12 -1.85
CA THR A 44 -6.74 -4.26 -2.18
C THR A 44 -7.10 -3.47 -3.44
N ALA A 45 -6.53 -2.27 -3.62
CA ALA A 45 -6.72 -1.49 -4.83
C ALA A 45 -6.14 -2.20 -6.06
N LEU A 46 -4.89 -2.69 -5.98
CA LEU A 46 -4.25 -3.41 -7.08
C LEU A 46 -4.95 -4.73 -7.42
N GLN A 47 -5.41 -5.49 -6.42
CA GLN A 47 -6.21 -6.70 -6.63
C GLN A 47 -7.50 -6.41 -7.45
N ARG A 48 -8.03 -5.18 -7.39
CA ARG A 48 -9.19 -4.74 -8.18
C ARG A 48 -8.81 -4.04 -9.50
N GLY A 49 -7.52 -3.94 -9.83
CA GLY A 49 -7.03 -3.18 -10.98
C GLY A 49 -7.04 -1.66 -10.80
N ASP A 50 -7.33 -1.15 -9.61
CA ASP A 50 -7.47 0.28 -9.32
C ASP A 50 -6.10 0.90 -8.95
N VAL A 51 -5.29 1.16 -9.99
CA VAL A 51 -3.96 1.72 -9.82
C VAL A 51 -4.00 3.15 -9.26
N PHE A 52 -5.01 3.93 -9.65
CA PHE A 52 -5.22 5.28 -9.14
C PHE A 52 -5.41 5.30 -7.62
N ARG A 53 -6.27 4.42 -7.09
CA ARG A 53 -6.47 4.32 -5.64
C ARG A 53 -5.22 3.81 -4.94
N CYS A 54 -4.47 2.86 -5.52
CA CYS A 54 -3.16 2.48 -4.99
C CYS A 54 -2.23 3.70 -4.87
N PHE A 55 -2.13 4.52 -5.92
CA PHE A 55 -1.27 5.70 -5.94
C PHE A 55 -1.69 6.76 -4.91
N LYS A 56 -2.98 6.91 -4.60
CA LYS A 56 -3.45 7.83 -3.54
C LYS A 56 -2.79 7.55 -2.19
N PHE A 57 -2.60 6.27 -1.86
CA PHE A 57 -1.97 5.82 -0.62
C PHE A 57 -0.45 5.78 -0.67
N ALA A 58 0.20 6.09 -1.81
CA ALA A 58 1.66 6.13 -1.89
C ALA A 58 2.23 7.29 -1.05
N SER A 59 3.40 7.06 -0.43
CA SER A 59 4.08 8.10 0.36
C SER A 59 4.50 9.29 -0.52
N PRO A 60 4.70 10.49 0.05
CA PRO A 60 5.18 11.65 -0.71
C PRO A 60 6.50 11.37 -1.45
N SER A 61 7.43 10.65 -0.83
CA SER A 61 8.69 10.24 -1.45
C SER A 61 8.45 9.27 -2.61
N ASN A 62 7.57 8.29 -2.44
CA ASN A 62 7.25 7.32 -3.48
C ASN A 62 6.54 7.99 -4.68
N LYS A 63 5.63 8.94 -4.42
CA LYS A 63 4.97 9.75 -5.45
C LYS A 63 5.94 10.62 -6.24
N ARG A 64 6.95 11.21 -5.58
CA ARG A 64 8.01 11.97 -6.27
C ARG A 64 8.88 11.06 -7.16
N ALA A 65 9.18 9.85 -6.70
CA ALA A 65 10.06 8.93 -7.42
C ALA A 65 9.39 8.22 -8.61
N THR A 66 8.09 7.93 -8.49
CA THR A 66 7.36 7.11 -9.47
C THR A 66 6.28 7.89 -10.22
N GLY A 67 5.95 9.09 -9.77
CA GLY A 67 4.94 9.95 -10.37
C GLY A 67 5.40 10.64 -11.66
N PRO A 68 4.50 11.42 -12.31
CA PRO A 68 3.06 11.56 -12.06
C PRO A 68 2.28 10.24 -12.23
N LEU A 69 0.97 10.24 -11.97
CA LEU A 69 0.14 9.02 -11.97
C LEU A 69 0.40 8.12 -13.20
N ASP A 70 0.48 8.70 -14.40
CA ASP A 70 0.71 7.95 -15.64
C ASP A 70 2.01 7.15 -15.63
N ASN A 71 3.09 7.70 -15.04
CA ASN A 71 4.35 6.98 -14.87
C ASN A 71 4.19 5.80 -13.91
N PHE A 72 3.46 6.01 -12.82
CA PHE A 72 3.18 4.96 -11.85
C PHE A 72 2.31 3.87 -12.48
N GLU A 73 1.28 4.23 -13.23
CA GLU A 73 0.46 3.28 -13.97
C GLU A 73 1.27 2.45 -14.96
N ARG A 74 2.11 3.12 -15.75
CA ARG A 74 3.01 2.46 -16.69
C ARG A 74 3.95 1.50 -15.99
N MET A 75 4.57 1.93 -14.88
CA MET A 75 5.43 1.08 -14.06
C MET A 75 4.69 -0.16 -13.54
N ILE A 76 3.47 -0.02 -13.03
CA ILE A 76 2.69 -1.17 -12.51
C ILE A 76 2.28 -2.11 -13.65
N LYS A 77 1.83 -1.57 -14.78
CA LYS A 77 1.29 -2.35 -15.91
C LYS A 77 2.38 -3.05 -16.73
N GLU A 78 3.50 -2.39 -16.99
CA GLU A 78 4.53 -2.90 -17.91
C GLU A 78 5.63 -3.69 -17.21
N ASN A 79 5.88 -3.45 -15.92
CA ASN A 79 6.91 -4.17 -15.18
C ASN A 79 6.43 -5.57 -14.80
N GLN A 80 7.12 -6.61 -15.27
CA GLN A 80 6.77 -8.02 -15.03
C GLN A 80 6.71 -8.42 -13.55
N VAL A 81 7.40 -7.70 -12.66
CA VAL A 81 7.36 -7.94 -11.22
C VAL A 81 6.12 -7.30 -10.60
N TYR A 82 5.80 -6.06 -10.98
CA TYR A 82 4.67 -5.32 -10.39
C TYR A 82 3.32 -5.68 -10.99
N ASN A 83 3.26 -6.04 -12.27
CA ASN A 83 2.02 -6.42 -12.95
C ASN A 83 1.31 -7.60 -12.25
N LYS A 84 2.05 -8.51 -11.62
CA LYS A 84 1.50 -9.64 -10.83
C LYS A 84 0.65 -9.23 -9.62
N LEU A 85 0.72 -7.96 -9.20
CA LEU A 85 -0.12 -7.41 -8.15
C LEU A 85 -1.53 -7.07 -8.67
N LEU A 86 -1.64 -6.79 -9.98
CA LEU A 86 -2.93 -6.51 -10.61
C LEU A 86 -3.75 -7.79 -10.68
N TYR A 87 -5.02 -7.67 -10.27
CA TYR A 87 -5.98 -8.78 -10.32
C TYR A 87 -5.53 -10.04 -9.57
N ALA A 88 -4.57 -9.93 -8.65
CA ALA A 88 -4.07 -11.06 -7.89
C ALA A 88 -5.22 -11.80 -7.18
N ALA A 89 -5.23 -13.14 -7.22
CA ALA A 89 -6.26 -13.94 -6.58
C ALA A 89 -6.33 -13.70 -5.06
N SER A 90 -5.16 -13.54 -4.42
CA SER A 90 -5.07 -13.14 -3.01
C SER A 90 -3.71 -12.53 -2.68
N PHE A 91 -3.65 -11.85 -1.54
CA PHE A 91 -2.42 -11.40 -0.92
C PHE A 91 -2.45 -11.63 0.59
N GLU A 92 -1.27 -11.70 1.18
CA GLU A 92 -1.07 -11.85 2.63
C GLU A 92 0.09 -10.95 3.06
N ILE A 93 -0.13 -10.07 4.03
CA ILE A 93 0.96 -9.31 4.66
C ILE A 93 1.56 -10.22 5.74
N THR A 94 2.78 -10.70 5.52
CA THR A 94 3.41 -11.70 6.39
C THR A 94 4.26 -11.09 7.50
N SER A 95 4.73 -9.85 7.31
CA SER A 95 5.45 -9.10 8.35
C SER A 95 5.44 -7.61 8.06
N ALA A 96 5.47 -6.79 9.10
CA ALA A 96 5.77 -5.37 9.02
C ALA A 96 6.93 -5.03 9.96
N LEU A 97 8.00 -4.48 9.42
CA LEU A 97 9.18 -4.08 10.17
C LEU A 97 9.30 -2.56 10.15
N GLN A 98 9.32 -1.95 11.33
CA GLN A 98 9.69 -0.55 11.47
C GLN A 98 11.20 -0.43 11.29
N LEU A 99 11.62 0.40 10.33
CA LEU A 99 13.03 0.68 10.07
C LEU A 99 13.47 1.97 10.76
N GLU A 100 12.59 2.98 10.73
CA GLU A 100 12.77 4.31 11.34
C GLU A 100 11.38 4.78 11.85
N GLU A 101 11.32 5.87 12.60
CA GLU A 101 10.07 6.39 13.20
C GLU A 101 8.89 6.40 12.21
N ASN A 102 9.12 6.92 11.00
CA ASN A 102 8.11 7.06 9.96
C ASN A 102 8.36 6.16 8.75
N LYS A 103 9.10 5.06 8.89
CA LYS A 103 9.48 4.21 7.75
C LYS A 103 9.30 2.76 8.06
N TRP A 104 8.43 2.12 7.28
CA TRP A 104 8.06 0.74 7.45
C TRP A 104 8.31 -0.08 6.19
N ARG A 105 8.68 -1.34 6.40
CA ARG A 105 8.81 -2.34 5.35
C ARG A 105 7.82 -3.46 5.59
N CYS A 106 6.86 -3.63 4.69
CA CYS A 106 5.97 -4.78 4.70
C CYS A 106 6.48 -5.88 3.76
N ARG A 107 6.45 -7.13 4.22
CA ARG A 107 6.61 -8.31 3.37
C ARG A 107 5.24 -8.84 3.02
N VAL A 108 5.07 -9.14 1.73
CA VAL A 108 3.79 -9.56 1.17
C VAL A 108 3.99 -10.81 0.34
N ARG A 109 3.11 -11.79 0.56
CA ARG A 109 2.95 -12.95 -0.31
C ARG A 109 1.79 -12.68 -1.25
N ILE A 110 1.99 -12.93 -2.53
CA ILE A 110 1.01 -12.67 -3.58
C ILE A 110 0.70 -13.98 -4.28
N LYS A 111 -0.58 -14.28 -4.46
CA LYS A 111 -1.06 -15.34 -5.37
C LYS A 111 -1.58 -14.67 -6.64
N PRO A 112 -0.89 -14.78 -7.78
CA PRO A 112 -1.35 -14.20 -9.05
C PRO A 112 -2.74 -14.72 -9.46
N ALA A 113 -3.44 -13.97 -10.31
CA ALA A 113 -4.53 -14.55 -11.10
C ALA A 113 -3.95 -15.62 -12.04
N GLY A 114 -4.64 -16.76 -12.14
CA GLY A 114 -4.28 -17.86 -13.03
C GLY A 114 -4.54 -17.55 -14.50
#